data_AF-K2RH18-F1
#
_entry.id   AF-K2RH18-F1
#
_cell.length_a   1.000
_cell.length_b   1.000
_cell.length_c   1.000
_cell.angle_alpha   90.00
_cell.angle_beta   90.00
_cell.angle_gamma   90.00
#
_symmetry.space_group_name_H-M   'P 1'
#
loop_
_entity.id
_entity.type
_entity.pdbx_description
1 polymer ?
#
loop_
_entity_poly.entity_id
_entity_poly.type
_entity_poly.pdbx_seq_one_letter_code
_entity_poly.pdbx_strand_id
1 'polypeptide(L)'
;MNDVDINNNGPPQPTIADLFQVIQDMQGQIGELRGQLQEQTNENTQLHQQIGELRNQAIPAAHTPAPVHAPTPTAIQSPNRSTKTAKPDLFYGNQKKLQTFLSQLDLYFFFNSRDFPTDDKKVMFAATYLRDTTAQWFEPYLRDRMEKEPEARKKDTKKVFSSYKHFVTQIKQSFGDLNEVNKARRAVINIHQKTSVADYTTEF
;
A
#
# COMPACT_ATOMS: atom_id res chain seq x y z
N MET A 1 -21.22 -61.02 -9.27
CA MET A 1 -20.33 -60.34 -10.24
C MET A 1 -20.89 -58.95 -10.43
N ASN A 2 -20.06 -57.94 -10.20
CA ASN A 2 -20.45 -56.60 -9.78
C ASN A 2 -21.17 -55.76 -10.85
N ASP A 3 -22.15 -54.99 -10.37
CA ASP A 3 -22.72 -53.79 -10.97
C ASP A 3 -21.64 -52.83 -11.50
N VAL A 4 -21.82 -52.36 -12.72
CA VAL A 4 -21.10 -51.22 -13.29
C VAL A 4 -22.16 -50.25 -13.84
N ASP A 5 -22.88 -49.60 -12.92
CA ASP A 5 -23.59 -48.36 -13.20
C ASP A 5 -22.61 -47.20 -13.00
N ILE A 6 -21.94 -46.79 -14.09
CA ILE A 6 -21.16 -45.55 -14.12
C ILE A 6 -22.15 -44.38 -14.19
N ASN A 7 -22.66 -43.99 -13.03
CA ASN A 7 -23.40 -42.75 -12.84
C ASN A 7 -22.46 -41.55 -13.02
N ASN A 8 -22.30 -41.11 -14.26
CA ASN A 8 -21.59 -39.89 -14.62
C ASN A 8 -22.51 -38.66 -14.41
N ASN A 9 -22.81 -38.34 -13.15
CA ASN A 9 -23.51 -37.11 -12.76
C ASN A 9 -22.54 -36.11 -12.12
N GLY A 10 -21.56 -35.65 -12.92
CA GLY A 10 -20.93 -34.37 -12.67
C GLY A 10 -21.94 -33.24 -12.92
N PRO A 11 -21.78 -32.05 -12.29
CA PRO A 11 -22.67 -30.92 -12.54
C PRO A 11 -22.78 -30.64 -14.05
N PRO A 12 -23.96 -30.26 -14.56
CA PRO A 12 -24.14 -29.98 -15.99
C PRO A 12 -23.08 -28.98 -16.44
N GLN A 13 -22.31 -29.34 -17.47
CA GLN A 13 -21.32 -28.42 -18.03
C GLN A 13 -22.06 -27.22 -18.63
N PRO A 14 -21.58 -25.98 -18.38
CA PRO A 14 -22.22 -24.79 -18.91
C PRO A 14 -22.32 -24.88 -20.43
N THR A 15 -23.53 -24.65 -20.95
CA THR A 15 -23.78 -24.74 -22.39
C THR A 15 -23.17 -23.53 -23.10
N ILE A 16 -23.00 -23.61 -24.42
CA ILE A 16 -22.55 -22.47 -25.23
C ILE A 16 -23.48 -21.26 -25.04
N ALA A 17 -24.78 -21.48 -24.86
CA ALA A 17 -25.75 -20.42 -24.58
C ALA A 17 -25.48 -19.71 -23.23
N ASP A 18 -25.15 -20.47 -22.18
CA ASP A 18 -24.81 -19.91 -20.87
C ASP A 18 -23.54 -19.06 -20.94
N LEU A 19 -22.53 -19.51 -21.69
CA LEU A 19 -21.30 -18.76 -21.91
C LEU A 19 -21.54 -17.46 -22.70
N PHE A 20 -22.38 -17.48 -23.73
CA PHE A 20 -22.77 -16.27 -24.45
C PHE A 20 -23.50 -15.28 -23.55
N GLN A 21 -24.38 -15.76 -22.67
CA GLN A 21 -25.12 -14.91 -21.74
C GLN A 21 -24.18 -14.21 -20.75
N VAL A 22 -23.19 -14.93 -20.22
CA VAL A 22 -22.16 -14.36 -19.32
C VAL A 22 -21.32 -13.30 -20.03
N ILE A 23 -20.96 -13.52 -21.30
CA ILE A 23 -20.21 -12.53 -22.08
C ILE A 23 -21.03 -11.25 -22.30
N GLN A 24 -22.33 -11.38 -22.60
CA GLN A 24 -23.23 -10.24 -22.78
C GLN A 24 -23.40 -9.46 -21.48
N ASP A 25 -23.61 -10.14 -20.35
CA ASP A 25 -23.74 -9.50 -19.04
C ASP A 25 -22.46 -8.73 -18.67
N MET A 26 -21.30 -9.35 -18.88
CA MET A 26 -20.01 -8.73 -18.62
C MET A 26 -19.74 -7.52 -19.53
N GLN A 27 -20.15 -7.56 -20.80
CA GLN A 27 -20.09 -6.40 -21.70
C GLN A 27 -20.99 -5.26 -21.24
N GLY A 28 -22.19 -5.56 -20.74
CA GLY A 28 -23.09 -4.60 -20.11
C GLY A 28 -22.45 -3.92 -18.89
N GLN A 29 -21.90 -4.71 -17.97
CA GLN A 29 -21.22 -4.21 -16.76
C GLN A 29 -20.02 -3.31 -17.10
N ILE A 30 -19.24 -3.64 -18.13
CA ILE A 30 -18.13 -2.79 -18.61
C ILE A 30 -18.66 -1.46 -19.14
N GLY A 31 -19.80 -1.48 -19.85
CA GLY A 31 -20.47 -0.27 -20.33
C GLY A 31 -20.88 0.66 -19.19
N GLU A 32 -21.52 0.11 -18.16
CA GLU A 32 -21.94 0.85 -16.97
C GLU A 32 -20.75 1.42 -16.19
N LEU A 33 -19.72 0.60 -15.96
CA LEU A 33 -18.51 1.03 -15.25
C LEU A 33 -17.80 2.16 -15.99
N ARG A 34 -17.76 2.10 -17.32
CA ARG A 34 -17.22 3.17 -18.15
C ARG A 34 -18.05 4.46 -18.02
N GLY A 35 -19.37 4.35 -17.94
CA GLY A 35 -20.27 5.47 -17.66
C GLY A 35 -19.95 6.15 -16.33
N GLN A 36 -19.83 5.36 -15.25
CA GLN A 36 -19.50 5.88 -13.92
C GLN A 36 -18.12 6.54 -13.87
N LEU A 37 -17.11 5.94 -14.52
CA LEU A 37 -15.77 6.54 -14.62
C LEU A 37 -15.79 7.88 -15.36
N GLN A 38 -16.60 8.00 -16.40
CA GLN A 38 -16.76 9.24 -17.15
C GLN A 38 -17.45 10.31 -16.28
N GLU A 39 -18.48 9.94 -15.52
CA GLU A 39 -19.18 10.84 -14.62
C GLU A 39 -18.26 11.36 -13.50
N GLN A 40 -17.51 10.46 -12.83
CA GLN A 40 -16.52 10.86 -11.83
C GLN A 40 -15.40 11.74 -12.40
N THR A 41 -15.04 11.55 -13.67
CA THR A 41 -14.06 12.40 -14.36
C THR A 41 -14.62 13.81 -14.57
N ASN A 42 -15.89 13.91 -14.96
CA ASN A 42 -16.57 15.19 -15.14
C ASN A 42 -16.70 15.93 -13.79
N GLU A 43 -17.10 15.23 -12.72
CA GLU A 43 -17.18 15.80 -11.37
C GLU A 43 -15.82 16.31 -10.88
N ASN A 44 -14.75 15.51 -11.02
CA ASN A 44 -13.41 15.95 -10.65
C ASN A 44 -12.96 17.16 -11.47
N THR A 45 -13.33 17.22 -12.75
CA THR A 45 -13.03 18.38 -13.61
C THR A 45 -13.78 19.63 -13.11
N GLN A 46 -15.05 19.48 -12.73
CA GLN A 46 -15.87 20.56 -12.20
C GLN A 46 -15.35 21.08 -10.85
N LEU A 47 -15.00 20.18 -9.93
CA LEU A 47 -14.41 20.55 -8.64
C LEU A 47 -13.09 21.32 -8.82
N HIS A 48 -12.24 20.90 -9.77
CA HIS A 48 -11.02 21.64 -10.08
C HIS A 48 -11.31 23.05 -10.63
N GLN A 49 -12.34 23.23 -11.44
CA GLN A 49 -12.77 24.54 -11.92
C GLN A 49 -13.24 25.42 -10.76
N GLN A 50 -14.07 24.88 -9.87
CA GLN A 50 -14.57 25.60 -8.70
C GLN A 50 -13.45 26.04 -7.75
N ILE A 51 -12.44 25.19 -7.53
CA ILE A 51 -11.24 25.55 -6.76
C ILE A 51 -10.47 26.69 -7.45
N GLY A 52 -10.40 26.70 -8.78
CA GLY A 52 -9.80 27.79 -9.55
C GLY A 52 -10.51 29.13 -9.38
N GLU A 53 -11.84 29.12 -9.39
CA GLU A 53 -12.67 30.31 -9.20
C GLU A 53 -12.56 30.87 -7.78
N LEU A 54 -12.61 30.01 -6.76
CA LEU A 54 -12.42 30.41 -5.36
C LEU A 54 -11.02 31.01 -5.12
N ARG A 55 -10.00 30.45 -5.79
CA ARG A 55 -8.64 30.99 -5.72
C ARG A 55 -8.53 32.39 -6.33
N ASN A 56 -9.25 32.68 -7.41
CA ASN A 56 -9.24 34.00 -8.05
C ASN A 56 -10.03 35.05 -7.26
N GLN A 57 -11.00 34.66 -6.44
CA GLN A 57 -11.75 35.57 -5.56
C GLN A 57 -11.00 35.92 -4.26
N ALA A 58 -10.03 35.12 -3.84
CA ALA A 58 -9.28 35.31 -2.59
C ALA A 58 -8.04 36.23 -2.70
N ILE A 59 -7.97 37.13 -3.69
CA ILE A 59 -6.92 38.16 -3.76
C ILE A 59 -7.53 39.53 -3.45
N PRO A 60 -7.45 40.04 -2.21
CA PRO A 60 -7.55 41.47 -1.97
C PRO A 60 -6.26 42.15 -2.42
N ALA A 61 -6.43 43.26 -3.13
CA ALA A 61 -5.40 44.13 -3.63
C ALA A 61 -4.35 44.55 -2.57
N ALA A 62 -3.09 44.41 -2.94
CA ALA A 62 -2.06 45.39 -2.61
C ALA A 62 -1.28 45.69 -3.91
N HIS A 63 -1.09 46.97 -4.16
CA HIS A 63 -0.89 47.60 -5.46
C HIS A 63 0.51 47.43 -6.09
N THR A 64 0.54 47.45 -7.42
CA THR A 64 1.62 47.70 -8.42
C THR A 64 2.27 49.11 -8.27
N PRO A 65 3.32 49.55 -9.05
CA PRO A 65 3.99 48.97 -10.23
C PRO A 65 5.55 49.03 -10.29
N ALA A 66 6.11 48.31 -11.28
CA ALA A 66 7.51 48.29 -11.71
C ALA A 66 7.98 49.63 -12.38
N PRO A 67 9.27 49.75 -12.80
CA PRO A 67 9.52 49.42 -14.22
C PRO A 67 10.88 48.74 -14.55
N VAL A 68 10.79 47.81 -15.51
CA VAL A 68 11.75 47.32 -16.52
C VAL A 68 13.10 46.73 -16.11
N HIS A 69 13.24 45.41 -16.26
CA HIS A 69 14.09 44.78 -17.30
C HIS A 69 13.60 43.34 -17.53
N ALA A 70 13.30 43.00 -18.79
CA ALA A 70 13.06 41.64 -19.30
C ALA A 70 13.95 41.48 -20.57
N PRO A 71 14.17 40.28 -21.15
CA PRO A 71 13.55 38.98 -20.85
C PRO A 71 14.52 37.77 -20.81
N THR A 72 14.14 36.67 -20.15
CA THR A 72 14.21 35.33 -20.78
C THR A 72 13.30 34.33 -20.05
N PRO A 73 12.44 33.56 -20.75
CA PRO A 73 11.47 32.65 -20.16
C PRO A 73 11.98 31.20 -20.18
N THR A 74 11.90 30.45 -19.08
CA THR A 74 11.71 28.99 -19.13
C THR A 74 11.07 28.47 -17.84
N ALA A 75 9.91 27.84 -18.02
CA ALA A 75 9.23 26.89 -17.14
C ALA A 75 8.95 27.33 -15.69
N ILE A 76 7.74 27.86 -15.49
CA ILE A 76 7.01 27.74 -14.23
C ILE A 76 6.79 26.23 -13.99
N GLN A 77 7.74 25.56 -13.32
CA GLN A 77 7.38 24.38 -12.56
C GLN A 77 6.44 24.85 -11.47
N SER A 78 5.17 24.45 -11.59
CA SER A 78 4.22 24.47 -10.48
C SER A 78 4.96 24.00 -9.24
N PRO A 79 5.03 24.77 -8.14
CA PRO A 79 5.51 24.22 -6.89
C PRO A 79 4.48 23.14 -6.52
N ASN A 80 4.81 21.90 -6.85
CA ASN A 80 4.16 20.72 -6.32
C ASN A 80 4.27 20.90 -4.81
N ARG A 81 3.20 21.37 -4.18
CA ARG A 81 3.10 21.48 -2.73
C ARG A 81 3.06 20.05 -2.21
N SER A 82 4.24 19.43 -2.13
CA SER A 82 4.44 18.32 -1.23
C SER A 82 4.09 18.87 0.16
N THR A 83 3.02 18.35 0.72
CA THR A 83 2.80 18.45 2.16
C THR A 83 4.09 17.98 2.79
N LYS A 84 4.84 18.90 3.43
CA LYS A 84 6.17 18.64 3.99
C LYS A 84 6.01 17.78 5.24
N THR A 85 5.57 16.54 5.04
CA THR A 85 5.43 15.53 6.08
C THR A 85 6.81 15.29 6.65
N ALA A 86 6.91 15.23 7.98
CA ALA A 86 8.16 14.94 8.65
C ALA A 86 8.77 13.64 8.10
N LYS A 87 10.07 13.68 7.81
CA LYS A 87 10.80 12.49 7.37
C LYS A 87 10.86 11.47 8.52
N PRO A 88 10.85 10.16 8.23
CA PRO A 88 11.08 9.14 9.25
C PRO A 88 12.41 9.33 9.97
N ASP A 89 12.50 8.84 11.20
CA ASP A 89 13.76 8.78 11.92
C ASP A 89 14.65 7.63 11.38
N LEU A 90 15.96 7.76 11.59
CA LEU A 90 16.89 6.68 11.29
C LEU A 90 16.70 5.51 12.24
N PHE A 91 16.74 4.29 11.69
CA PHE A 91 16.58 3.05 12.45
C PHE A 91 17.92 2.32 12.60
N TYR A 92 18.31 2.11 13.86
CA TYR A 92 19.59 1.49 14.24
C TYR A 92 19.43 0.06 14.79
N GLY A 93 18.25 -0.55 14.65
CA GLY A 93 17.98 -1.91 15.14
C GLY A 93 17.41 -2.00 16.55
N ASN A 94 17.05 -0.86 17.17
CA ASN A 94 16.43 -0.85 18.49
C ASN A 94 14.98 -1.36 18.42
N GLN A 95 14.74 -2.54 18.99
CA GLN A 95 13.43 -3.20 18.99
C GLN A 95 12.28 -2.33 19.50
N LYS A 96 12.51 -1.55 20.57
CA LYS A 96 11.49 -0.67 21.16
C LYS A 96 11.08 0.47 20.23
N LYS A 97 11.96 0.86 19.30
CA LYS A 97 11.71 1.93 18.32
C LYS A 97 11.22 1.39 16.98
N LEU A 98 11.23 0.07 16.76
CA LEU A 98 10.85 -0.51 15.47
C LEU A 98 9.41 -0.14 15.09
N GLN A 99 8.47 -0.22 16.02
CA GLN A 99 7.08 0.07 15.70
C GLN A 99 6.87 1.56 15.37
N THR A 100 7.53 2.46 16.10
CA THR A 100 7.52 3.90 15.78
C THR A 100 8.10 4.17 14.39
N PHE A 101 9.23 3.56 14.06
CA PHE A 101 9.86 3.67 12.75
C PHE A 101 8.92 3.22 11.61
N LEU A 102 8.26 2.07 11.76
CA LEU A 102 7.32 1.57 10.77
C LEU A 102 6.09 2.48 10.62
N SER A 103 5.53 2.99 11.72
CA SER A 103 4.43 3.95 11.66
C SER A 103 4.82 5.25 10.98
N GLN A 104 6.04 5.75 11.19
CA GLN A 104 6.55 6.93 10.48
C GLN A 104 6.68 6.68 8.98
N LEU A 105 7.17 5.50 8.56
CA LEU A 105 7.21 5.12 7.15
C LEU A 105 5.81 5.05 6.54
N ASP A 106 4.88 4.38 7.20
CA ASP A 106 3.50 4.22 6.72
C ASP A 106 2.82 5.58 6.54
N LEU A 107 2.99 6.49 7.52
CA LEU A 107 2.46 7.84 7.46
C LEU A 107 3.12 8.65 6.33
N TYR A 108 4.44 8.52 6.17
CA TYR A 108 5.17 9.19 5.10
C TYR A 108 4.67 8.73 3.72
N PHE A 109 4.49 7.43 3.51
CA PHE A 109 3.96 6.90 2.25
C PHE A 109 2.50 7.26 2.02
N PHE A 110 1.70 7.35 3.08
CA PHE A 110 0.31 7.79 2.99
C PHE A 110 0.20 9.20 2.45
N PHE A 111 0.98 10.15 3.00
CA PHE A 111 0.97 11.54 2.54
C PHE A 111 1.69 11.77 1.20
N ASN A 112 2.68 10.94 0.86
CA ASN A 112 3.49 11.07 -0.36
C ASN A 112 3.15 9.98 -1.38
N SER A 113 1.91 9.50 -1.42
CA SER A 113 1.49 8.35 -2.25
C SER A 113 1.83 8.49 -3.73
N ARG A 114 1.80 9.72 -4.27
CA ARG A 114 2.20 10.05 -5.65
C ARG A 114 3.67 9.74 -5.95
N ASP A 115 4.56 9.92 -4.97
CA ASP A 115 6.00 9.68 -5.14
C ASP A 115 6.37 8.20 -4.97
N PHE A 116 5.50 7.42 -4.30
CA PHE A 116 5.68 6.00 -4.00
C PHE A 116 4.59 5.11 -4.62
N PRO A 117 4.44 5.10 -5.97
CA PRO A 117 3.39 4.33 -6.64
C PRO A 117 3.62 2.81 -6.60
N THR A 118 4.84 2.36 -6.26
CA THR A 118 5.19 0.93 -6.20
C THR A 118 5.76 0.57 -4.84
N ASP A 119 5.47 -0.65 -4.39
CA ASP A 119 6.04 -1.20 -3.15
C ASP A 119 7.56 -1.30 -3.22
N ASP A 120 8.08 -1.56 -4.42
CA ASP A 120 9.50 -1.52 -4.72
C ASP A 120 10.17 -0.19 -4.30
N LYS A 121 9.56 0.95 -4.69
CA LYS A 121 10.04 2.29 -4.32
C LYS A 121 9.92 2.54 -2.81
N LYS A 122 8.86 2.04 -2.17
CA LYS A 122 8.70 2.14 -0.71
C LYS A 122 9.81 1.39 0.01
N VAL A 123 10.13 0.17 -0.41
CA VAL A 123 11.19 -0.65 0.17
C VAL A 123 12.56 0.00 -0.05
N MET A 124 12.84 0.49 -1.26
CA MET A 124 14.07 1.25 -1.54
C MET A 124 14.20 2.48 -0.65
N PHE A 125 13.12 3.24 -0.46
CA PHE A 125 13.13 4.40 0.41
C PHE A 125 13.32 4.03 1.87
N ALA A 126 12.59 3.04 2.39
CA ALA A 126 12.75 2.57 3.76
C ALA A 126 14.20 2.13 4.04
N ALA A 127 14.85 1.49 3.08
CA ALA A 127 16.24 1.09 3.17
C ALA A 127 17.21 2.28 3.38
N THR A 128 16.88 3.47 2.86
CA THR A 128 17.71 4.68 3.05
C THR A 128 17.74 5.18 4.49
N TYR A 129 16.82 4.73 5.35
CA TYR A 129 16.73 5.09 6.77
C TYR A 129 17.32 4.03 7.71
N LEU A 130 17.76 2.88 7.17
CA LEU A 130 18.42 1.83 7.96
C LEU A 130 19.87 2.21 8.25
N ARG A 131 20.33 1.95 9.47
CA ARG A 131 21.69 2.23 9.95
C ARG A 131 22.29 1.04 10.69
N ASP A 132 23.61 1.04 10.80
CA ASP A 132 24.42 0.04 11.50
C ASP A 132 24.04 -1.41 11.13
N THR A 133 23.72 -2.22 12.12
CA THR A 133 23.38 -3.64 11.98
C THR A 133 22.17 -3.87 11.07
N THR A 134 21.22 -2.94 11.03
CA THR A 134 20.05 -3.05 10.14
C THR A 134 20.40 -2.77 8.69
N ALA A 135 21.32 -1.83 8.44
CA ALA A 135 21.82 -1.54 7.10
C ALA A 135 22.64 -2.73 6.58
N GLN A 136 23.55 -3.27 7.41
CA GLN A 136 24.34 -4.46 7.07
C GLN A 136 23.46 -5.68 6.76
N TRP A 137 22.40 -5.88 7.54
CA TRP A 137 21.44 -6.96 7.30
C TRP A 137 20.71 -6.81 5.96
N PHE A 138 20.37 -5.59 5.56
CA PHE A 138 19.59 -5.34 4.34
C PHE A 138 20.45 -5.16 3.08
N GLU A 139 21.72 -4.82 3.26
CA GLU A 139 22.70 -4.63 2.19
C GLU A 139 22.72 -5.74 1.11
N PRO A 140 22.74 -7.04 1.42
CA PRO A 140 22.77 -8.07 0.39
C PRO A 140 21.53 -8.06 -0.52
N TYR A 141 20.36 -7.66 0.00
CA TYR A 141 19.16 -7.50 -0.80
C TYR A 141 19.27 -6.29 -1.72
N LEU A 142 19.82 -5.17 -1.22
CA LEU A 142 20.05 -3.95 -2.01
C LEU A 142 21.05 -4.19 -3.14
N ARG A 143 22.20 -4.81 -2.87
CA ARG A 143 23.21 -5.10 -3.90
C ARG A 143 22.63 -6.01 -4.98
N ASP A 144 22.02 -7.12 -4.59
CA ASP A 144 21.38 -8.05 -5.53
C ASP A 144 20.29 -7.36 -6.34
N ARG A 145 19.57 -6.40 -5.75
CA ARG A 145 18.54 -5.61 -6.40
C ARG A 145 19.07 -4.61 -7.44
N MET A 146 20.21 -3.97 -7.16
CA MET A 146 20.78 -2.89 -7.96
C MET A 146 21.76 -3.38 -9.03
N GLU A 147 22.44 -4.50 -8.78
CA GLU A 147 23.50 -5.02 -9.65
C GLU A 147 22.99 -6.04 -10.68
N LYS A 148 21.80 -6.61 -10.49
CA LYS A 148 21.29 -7.71 -11.32
C LYS A 148 19.96 -7.41 -11.98
N GLU A 149 19.80 -7.96 -13.18
CA GLU A 149 18.54 -7.96 -13.92
C GLU A 149 17.40 -8.67 -13.16
N PRO A 150 16.14 -8.27 -13.36
CA PRO A 150 14.96 -8.86 -12.70
C PRO A 150 14.90 -10.38 -12.63
N GLU A 151 15.36 -11.06 -13.68
CA GLU A 151 15.31 -12.50 -13.86
C GLU A 151 16.40 -13.19 -13.03
N ALA A 152 17.58 -12.57 -12.92
CA ALA A 152 18.77 -13.11 -12.25
C ALA A 152 18.82 -12.84 -10.73
N ARG A 153 17.92 -12.00 -10.21
CA ARG A 153 17.82 -11.71 -8.77
C ARG A 153 17.49 -12.95 -7.94
N LYS A 154 17.99 -13.02 -6.72
CA LYS A 154 17.65 -14.09 -5.77
C LYS A 154 16.15 -14.06 -5.46
N LYS A 155 15.56 -15.23 -5.20
CA LYS A 155 14.13 -15.37 -4.89
C LYS A 155 13.72 -14.48 -3.71
N ASP A 156 14.54 -14.43 -2.66
CA ASP A 156 14.25 -13.63 -1.47
C ASP A 156 14.32 -12.14 -1.76
N THR A 157 15.28 -11.69 -2.57
CA THR A 157 15.34 -10.30 -3.07
C THR A 157 14.08 -9.94 -3.84
N LYS A 158 13.65 -10.78 -4.79
CA LYS A 158 12.41 -10.53 -5.54
C LYS A 158 11.21 -10.41 -4.60
N LYS A 159 11.12 -11.29 -3.60
CA LYS A 159 10.02 -11.33 -2.62
C LYS A 159 9.98 -10.08 -1.73
N VAL A 160 11.12 -9.64 -1.22
CA VAL A 160 11.24 -8.47 -0.34
C VAL A 160 10.85 -7.18 -1.07
N PHE A 161 11.29 -7.03 -2.33
CA PHE A 161 11.00 -5.83 -3.12
C PHE A 161 9.64 -5.87 -3.83
N SER A 162 9.00 -7.03 -3.99
CA SER A 162 7.67 -7.13 -4.60
C SER A 162 6.54 -6.67 -3.69
N SER A 163 6.75 -6.62 -2.37
CA SER A 163 5.76 -6.13 -1.43
C SER A 163 6.39 -5.47 -0.22
N TYR A 164 5.94 -4.25 0.08
CA TYR A 164 6.35 -3.54 1.29
C TYR A 164 5.96 -4.32 2.56
N LYS A 165 4.85 -5.07 2.51
CA LYS A 165 4.45 -5.97 3.60
C LYS A 165 5.49 -7.05 3.87
N HIS A 166 6.14 -7.62 2.85
CA HIS A 166 7.20 -8.62 3.04
C HIS A 166 8.43 -8.01 3.72
N PHE A 167 8.82 -6.80 3.33
CA PHE A 167 9.86 -6.04 4.02
C PHE A 167 9.50 -5.85 5.50
N VAL A 168 8.28 -5.37 5.81
CA VAL A 168 7.81 -5.18 7.19
C VAL A 168 7.83 -6.50 7.99
N THR A 169 7.42 -7.62 7.38
CA THR A 169 7.52 -8.93 8.02
C THR A 169 8.97 -9.30 8.34
N GLN A 170 9.88 -9.15 7.39
CA GLN A 170 11.28 -9.53 7.61
C GLN A 170 11.98 -8.64 8.64
N ILE A 171 11.79 -7.33 8.60
CA ILE A 171 12.40 -6.43 9.60
C ILE A 171 11.84 -6.68 11.00
N LYS A 172 10.55 -7.03 11.13
CA LYS A 172 9.96 -7.48 12.41
C LYS A 172 10.50 -8.82 12.88
N GLN A 173 10.77 -9.75 11.97
CA GLN A 173 11.39 -11.03 12.33
C GLN A 173 12.84 -10.86 12.80
N SER A 174 13.59 -9.95 12.20
CA SER A 174 15.00 -9.72 12.53
C SER A 174 15.22 -8.78 13.71
N PHE A 175 14.38 -7.75 13.87
CA PHE A 175 14.57 -6.67 14.86
C PHE A 175 13.33 -6.37 15.70
N GLY A 176 12.26 -7.17 15.60
CA GLY A 176 11.08 -7.03 16.44
C GLY A 176 11.23 -7.75 17.78
N ASP A 177 10.42 -7.35 18.75
CA ASP A 177 10.31 -8.06 20.02
C ASP A 177 9.38 -9.28 19.81
N LEU A 178 9.96 -10.49 19.78
CA LEU A 178 9.19 -11.74 19.73
C LEU A 178 8.22 -11.88 20.93
N ASN A 179 8.38 -11.10 22.00
CA ASN A 179 7.52 -11.21 23.17
C ASN A 179 6.15 -10.57 23.00
N GLU A 180 5.92 -9.56 22.15
CA GLU A 180 4.58 -8.97 22.00
C GLU A 180 3.61 -9.93 21.32
N VAL A 181 4.03 -10.59 20.24
CA VAL A 181 3.23 -11.61 19.55
C VAL A 181 2.98 -12.80 20.47
N ASN A 182 3.99 -13.22 21.24
CA ASN A 182 3.84 -14.28 22.23
C ASN A 182 2.98 -13.85 23.43
N LYS A 183 3.02 -12.59 23.87
CA LYS A 183 2.16 -12.04 24.93
C LYS A 183 0.71 -11.94 24.46
N ALA A 184 0.46 -11.44 23.25
CA ALA A 184 -0.87 -11.39 22.65
C ALA A 184 -1.42 -12.81 22.48
N ARG A 185 -0.61 -13.75 21.99
CA ARG A 185 -0.98 -15.17 21.89
C ARG A 185 -1.27 -15.79 23.27
N ARG A 186 -0.43 -15.54 24.28
CA ARG A 186 -0.65 -16.00 25.66
C ARG A 186 -1.88 -15.36 26.27
N ALA A 187 -2.15 -14.08 25.99
CA ALA A 187 -3.33 -13.37 26.46
C ALA A 187 -4.60 -13.97 25.84
N VAL A 188 -4.62 -14.25 24.53
CA VAL A 188 -5.74 -14.92 23.85
C VAL A 188 -5.97 -16.33 24.40
N ILE A 189 -4.92 -17.13 24.60
CA ILE A 189 -5.03 -18.47 25.21
C ILE A 189 -5.57 -18.38 26.65
N ASN A 190 -5.08 -17.43 27.44
CA ASN A 190 -5.50 -17.23 28.83
C ASN A 190 -6.96 -16.72 28.93
N ILE A 191 -7.42 -15.89 27.98
CA ILE A 191 -8.83 -15.47 27.88
C ILE A 191 -9.71 -16.68 27.56
N HIS A 192 -9.32 -17.49 26.56
CA HIS A 192 -10.08 -18.67 26.15
C HIS A 192 -10.19 -19.71 27.28
N GLN A 193 -9.11 -19.92 28.04
CA GLN A 193 -9.12 -20.81 29.19
C GLN A 193 -10.00 -20.28 30.32
N LYS A 194 -9.93 -18.99 30.67
CA LYS A 194 -10.77 -18.41 31.73
C LYS A 194 -12.26 -18.42 31.37
N THR A 195 -12.62 -18.17 30.12
CA THR A 195 -13.99 -18.31 29.64
C THR A 195 -14.46 -19.78 29.68
N SER A 196 -13.57 -20.74 29.43
CA SER A 196 -13.89 -22.19 29.50
C SER A 196 -14.06 -22.75 30.92
N VAL A 197 -13.63 -22.04 31.98
CA VAL A 197 -13.85 -22.48 33.39
C VAL A 197 -14.85 -21.58 34.14
N ALA A 198 -15.28 -20.45 33.56
CA ALA A 198 -16.20 -19.51 34.20
C ALA A 198 -17.69 -19.86 34.08
N ASP A 199 -18.06 -20.88 33.29
CA ASP A 199 -19.45 -21.34 33.11
C ASP A 199 -19.76 -22.67 33.85
N TYR A 200 -19.06 -22.96 34.94
CA TYR A 200 -19.48 -24.04 35.85
C TYR A 200 -19.48 -23.55 37.29
N THR A 201 -20.57 -22.90 37.69
CA THR A 201 -21.26 -23.08 38.99
C THR A 201 -22.33 -22.02 39.15
N THR A 202 -23.59 -22.41 38.93
CA THR A 202 -24.65 -22.44 39.96
C THR A 202 -25.94 -22.83 39.25
N GLU A 203 -26.29 -24.10 39.32
CA GLU A 203 -27.62 -24.49 39.78
C GLU A 203 -27.55 -25.91 40.33
N PHE A 204 -28.26 -26.08 41.44
CA PHE A 204 -28.39 -27.27 42.26
C PHE A 204 -28.95 -28.47 41.48
#